data_AF-A0A3M1UN11-F1
#
_entry.id   AF-A0A3M1UN11-F1
#
_cell.length_a   1.000
_cell.length_b   1.000
_cell.length_c   1.000
_cell.angle_alpha   90.00
_cell.angle_beta   90.00
_cell.angle_gamma   90.00
#
_symmetry.space_group_name_H-M   'P 1'
#
loop_
_entity.id
_entity.type
_entity.pdbx_description
1 polymer ?
#
loop_
_entity_poly.entity_id
_entity_poly.type
_entity_poly.pdbx_seq_one_letter_code
_entity_poly.pdbx_strand_id
1 'polypeptide(L)' 'MIVLLTDFGEGDGFVGIMKGVIAGIAPAVQVTDLAHQLPAQDVAAAAFVLWNAYKYFPAGSIFCTVVDPGVGSS' A
#
# COMPACT_ATOMS: atom_id res chain seq x y z
N MET A 1 -10.21 -3.21 -7.57
CA MET A 1 -9.54 -3.68 -6.34
C MET A 1 -8.60 -2.59 -5.84
N ILE A 2 -8.28 -2.60 -4.56
CA ILE A 2 -7.25 -1.75 -3.97
C ILE A 2 -6.02 -2.62 -3.70
N VAL A 3 -4.85 -2.15 -4.14
CA VAL A 3 -3.56 -2.80 -3.92
C VAL A 3 -2.76 -1.95 -2.95
N LEU A 4 -2.30 -2.55 -1.84
CA LEU A 4 -1.55 -1.84 -0.80
C LEU A 4 -0.05 -2.07 -0.96
N LEU A 5 0.73 -1.00 -0.89
CA LEU A 5 2.18 -1.05 -0.81
C LEU A 5 2.68 -0.06 0.24
N THR A 6 3.43 -0.52 1.24
CA THR A 6 3.94 0.33 2.34
C THR A 6 5.32 -0.09 2.83
N ASP A 7 5.94 0.74 3.67
CA ASP A 7 7.16 0.44 4.45
C ASP A 7 6.87 0.19 5.95
N PHE A 8 5.60 -0.08 6.30
CA PHE A 8 5.15 -0.19 7.69
C PHE A 8 5.54 -1.50 8.39
N GLY A 9 5.98 -2.51 7.64
CA GLY A 9 6.04 -3.88 8.10
C GLY A 9 4.67 -4.49 8.37
N GLU A 10 4.67 -5.75 8.81
CA GLU A 10 3.46 -6.50 9.16
C GLU A 10 3.22 -6.63 10.67
N GLY A 11 4.25 -6.38 11.49
CA GLY A 11 4.19 -6.62 12.94
C GLY A 11 3.37 -5.59 13.72
N ASP A 12 3.28 -4.35 13.22
CA ASP A 12 2.79 -3.21 14.01
C ASP A 12 1.28 -2.96 13.83
N GLY A 13 0.60 -3.76 13.02
CA GLY A 13 -0.86 -3.72 12.85
C GLY A 13 -1.40 -2.56 11.98
N PHE A 14 -0.57 -1.62 11.54
CA PHE A 14 -0.99 -0.50 10.68
C PHE A 14 -1.69 -0.96 9.40
N VAL A 15 -1.15 -1.99 8.74
CA VAL A 15 -1.76 -2.59 7.55
C VAL A 15 -3.16 -3.14 7.85
N GLY A 16 -3.32 -3.79 9.01
CA GLY A 16 -4.61 -4.30 9.46
C GLY A 16 -5.63 -3.19 9.69
N ILE A 17 -5.21 -2.08 10.30
CA ILE A 17 -6.05 -0.90 10.52
C ILE A 17 -6.47 -0.28 9.18
N MET A 18 -5.54 -0.11 8.22
CA MET A 18 -5.85 0.39 6.88
C MET A 18 -6.92 -0.47 6.20
N LYS A 19 -6.76 -1.80 6.22
CA LYS A 19 -7.75 -2.72 5.66
C LYS A 19 -9.10 -2.62 6.35
N GLY A 20 -9.12 -2.49 7.68
CA GLY A 20 -10.35 -2.30 8.45
C GLY A 20 -11.09 -1.02 8.05
N VAL A 21 -10.38 0.09 7.89
CA VAL A 21 -10.97 1.36 7.41
C VAL A 21 -11.50 1.22 5.99
N ILE A 22 -10.73 0.62 5.08
CA ILE A 22 -11.19 0.36 3.71
C ILE A 22 -12.45 -0.51 3.70
N ALA A 23 -12.48 -1.58 4.50
CA ALA A 23 -13.63 -2.46 4.61
C ALA A 23 -14.87 -1.74 5.18
N GLY A 24 -14.69 -0.78 6.08
CA GLY A 24 -15.79 0.04 6.62
C GLY A 24 -16.37 1.01 5.58
N ILE A 25 -15.54 1.56 4.69
CA ILE A 25 -15.97 2.53 3.66
C ILE A 25 -16.49 1.81 2.41
N ALA A 26 -15.81 0.76 1.97
CA ALA A 26 -16.04 0.07 0.71
C ALA A 26 -15.97 -1.46 0.91
N PRO A 27 -16.95 -2.06 1.61
CA PRO A 27 -16.91 -3.47 2.03
C PRO A 27 -16.89 -4.47 0.86
N ALA A 28 -17.36 -4.08 -0.33
CA ALA A 28 -17.37 -4.93 -1.51
C ALA A 28 -16.04 -4.86 -2.31
N VAL A 29 -15.11 -3.99 -1.95
CA VAL A 29 -13.84 -3.84 -2.67
C VAL A 29 -12.84 -4.88 -2.20
N GLN A 30 -12.32 -5.66 -3.14
CA GLN A 30 -11.18 -6.55 -2.87
C GLN A 30 -9.92 -5.71 -2.55
N VAL A 31 -9.25 -6.08 -1.46
CA VAL A 31 -7.96 -5.52 -1.05
C VAL A 31 -6.89 -6.60 -1.18
N THR A 32 -5.75 -6.25 -1.77
CA THR A 32 -4.61 -7.15 -1.95
C THR A 32 -3.33 -6.43 -1.53
N ASP A 33 -2.44 -7.15 -0.84
CA ASP A 33 -1.13 -6.62 -0.47
C ASP A 33 -0.15 -6.87 -1.61
N LEU A 34 0.60 -5.84 -1.97
CA LEU A 34 1.75 -5.96 -2.86
C LEU A 34 3.04 -6.16 -2.05
N ALA A 35 3.30 -5.29 -1.07
CA ALA A 35 4.44 -5.40 -0.15
C ALA A 35 4.26 -4.45 1.04
N HIS A 36 4.71 -4.86 2.23
CA HIS A 36 4.73 -3.99 3.42
C HIS A 36 6.11 -3.85 4.05
N GLN A 37 7.08 -4.64 3.59
CA GLN A 37 8.43 -4.78 4.15
C GLN A 37 9.46 -4.04 3.29
N LEU A 38 9.04 -2.94 2.67
CA LEU A 38 9.97 -2.06 1.99
C LEU A 38 10.97 -1.46 3.00
N PRO A 39 12.19 -1.15 2.57
CA PRO A 39 13.12 -0.42 3.43
C PRO A 39 12.47 0.88 3.90
N ALA A 40 12.60 1.15 5.20
CA ALA A 40 11.98 2.32 5.82
C ALA A 40 12.35 3.59 5.07
N GLN A 41 11.33 4.40 4.72
CA GLN A 41 11.45 5.70 4.07
C GLN A 41 12.03 5.66 2.64
N ASP A 42 12.23 4.48 2.05
CA ASP A 42 12.82 4.35 0.72
C ASP A 42 11.77 4.45 -0.39
N VAL A 43 11.49 5.70 -0.79
CA VAL A 43 10.55 6.03 -1.87
C VAL A 43 11.00 5.44 -3.22
N ALA A 44 12.31 5.31 -3.46
CA ALA A 44 12.83 4.77 -4.71
C ALA A 44 12.58 3.26 -4.80
N ALA A 45 12.79 2.52 -3.72
CA ALA A 45 12.45 1.10 -3.64
C ALA A 45 10.95 0.87 -3.86
N ALA A 46 10.10 1.69 -3.22
CA ALA A 46 8.65 1.65 -3.41
C ALA A 46 8.24 1.87 -4.88
N ALA A 47 8.80 2.91 -5.51
CA ALA A 47 8.55 3.23 -6.90
C ALA A 47 8.99 2.10 -7.84
N PHE A 48 10.14 1.49 -7.58
CA PHE A 48 10.64 0.35 -8.37
C PHE A 48 9.72 -0.87 -8.26
N VAL A 49 9.27 -1.21 -7.06
CA VAL A 49 8.33 -2.33 -6.85
C VAL A 49 7.01 -2.06 -7.57
N LEU A 50 6.45 -0.86 -7.42
CA LEU A 50 5.21 -0.48 -8.10
C LEU A 50 5.35 -0.53 -9.62
N TRP A 51 6.43 0.03 -10.17
CA TRP A 51 6.73 0.03 -11.62
C TRP A 51 6.80 -1.39 -12.21
N ASN A 52 7.34 -2.35 -11.46
CA ASN A 52 7.41 -3.73 -11.91
C ASN A 52 6.07 -4.47 -11.78
N ALA A 53 5.28 -4.14 -10.76
CA ALA A 53 4.08 -4.90 -10.41
C ALA A 53 2.81 -4.45 -11.15
N TYR A 54 2.63 -3.15 -11.40
CA TYR A 54 1.31 -2.60 -11.76
C TYR A 54 0.65 -3.26 -12.98
N LYS A 55 1.45 -3.63 -13.98
CA LYS A 55 1.01 -4.26 -15.24
C LYS A 55 0.40 -5.65 -15.08
N TYR A 56 0.61 -6.30 -13.93
CA TYR A 56 0.07 -7.64 -13.65
C TYR A 56 -1.30 -7.59 -12.95
N PHE A 57 -1.78 -6.40 -12.58
CA PHE A 57 -3.09 -6.22 -11.97
C PHE A 57 -4.14 -5.87 -13.02
N PRO A 58 -5.42 -6.23 -12.79
CA PRO A 58 -6.50 -5.89 -13.71
C PRO A 58 -6.60 -4.38 -13.96
N ALA A 59 -7.03 -4.01 -15.16
CA ALA A 59 -7.35 -2.62 -15.46
C ALA A 59 -8.38 -2.06 -14.47
N GLY A 60 -8.19 -0.81 -14.04
CA GLY A 60 -9.02 -0.17 -13.01
C GLY A 60 -8.62 -0.51 -11.56
N SER A 61 -7.49 -1.18 -11.34
CA SER A 61 -6.92 -1.34 -9.99
C SER A 61 -6.43 0.01 -9.44
N ILE A 62 -6.67 0.24 -8.16
CA ILE A 62 -6.23 1.44 -7.43
C ILE A 62 -5.04 1.04 -6.56
N PHE A 63 -3.88 1.67 -6.76
CA PHE A 63 -2.68 1.42 -5.95
C PHE A 63 -2.60 2.46 -4.83
N CYS A 64 -2.78 2.01 -3.59
CA CYS A 64 -2.56 2.82 -2.39
C CYS A 64 -1.13 2.56 -1.90
N THR A 65 -0.22 3.44 -2.28
CA THR A 65 1.22 3.35 -2.01
C THR A 65 1.59 4.37 -0.95
N VAL A 66 2.05 3.92 0.22
CA VAL A 66 2.41 4.79 1.34
C VAL A 66 3.82 4.46 1.80
N VAL A 67 4.79 5.21 1.29
CA VAL A 67 6.14 5.34 1.84
C VAL A 67 6.37 6.84 1.97
N ASP A 68 6.14 7.35 3.18
CA ASP A 68 6.05 8.78 3.44
C ASP A 68 6.96 9.19 4.60
N PRO A 69 8.23 9.55 4.32
CA PRO A 69 9.15 10.07 5.32
C PRO A 69 8.73 11.45 5.85
N GLY A 70 7.89 12.17 5.10
CA GLY A 70 7.44 13.52 5.37
C GLY A 70 6.09 13.58 6.08
N VAL A 71 5.59 12.47 6.62
CA VAL A 71 4.27 12.44 7.23
C VAL A 71 4.12 13.55 8.30
N GLY A 72 3.14 14.44 8.10
CA GLY A 72 2.88 15.57 8.99
C GLY A 72 3.83 16.76 8.86
N SER A 73 4.71 16.79 7.86
CA SER A 73 5.48 17.98 7.49
C SER A 73 4.66 18.94 6.61
N SER A 74 5.20 20.16 6.41
CA SER A 74 4.59 21.29 5.69
C SER A 74 4.98 21.38 4.23
#